data_AF-A0A3A9SG76-F1
#
_entry.id   AF-A0A3A9SG76-F1
#
_cell.length_a   1.000
_cell.length_b   1.000
_cell.length_c   1.000
_cell.angle_alpha   90.00
_cell.angle_beta   90.00
_cell.angle_gamma   90.00
#
_symmetry.space_group_name_H-M   'P 1'
#
loop_
_entity.id
_entity.type
_entity.pdbx_description
1 polymer ?
#
loop_
_entity_poly.entity_id
_entity_poly.type
_entity_poly.pdbx_seq_one_letter_code
_entity_poly.pdbx_strand_id
1 'polypeptide(L)'
;MRNKIFSKKTVAAIMATSVMLMPITAFAAEQASDNPESGYVEFLSENMVNNFGTVDKNDGSISNNYGFLGWNYAQEWGVENNFGTVDYNEMGVHNNYGEINNNYHNALVFNITGNVLNNNETASVVGGAEYDENGEAERGSGTVTYNNGGRLYAGYNADDQLTVTNFYYGEVLGNYDNPTNDEGDEIGKIHILNDFSEEGVDAIADEKGVADKSFITVDKHYHSVEVKDADNVDVSYTGFVFSDFDEKEYALVAENGEPIQVNSSITIKAKHGYKLSDTGKTSGETDKFSYTLDKHRDGSYTVNITELKGNAEITLKDLHLDVCKKR
;
A
#
# COMPACT_ATOMS: atom_id res chain seq x y z
N MET A 1 51.70 -63.47 41.03
CA MET A 1 52.41 -63.42 39.72
C MET A 1 51.61 -64.21 38.69
N ARG A 2 51.50 -63.66 37.46
CA ARG A 2 50.94 -64.23 36.20
C ARG A 2 49.40 -64.39 36.17
N ASN A 3 48.66 -63.53 35.46
CA ASN A 3 48.48 -63.32 34.01
C ASN A 3 47.41 -64.24 33.37
N LYS A 4 46.35 -63.60 32.81
CA LYS A 4 45.71 -63.76 31.48
C LYS A 4 44.17 -63.76 31.53
N ILE A 5 43.46 -62.78 30.96
CA ILE A 5 43.01 -62.54 29.55
C ILE A 5 41.51 -62.84 29.37
N PHE A 6 40.78 -61.79 28.98
CA PHE A 6 39.55 -61.62 28.18
C PHE A 6 38.54 -62.76 27.97
N SER A 7 37.25 -62.40 28.11
CA SER A 7 36.19 -62.70 27.14
C SER A 7 34.98 -61.77 27.34
N LYS A 8 34.62 -61.01 26.30
CA LYS A 8 33.35 -60.26 26.19
C LYS A 8 32.20 -61.23 25.94
N LYS A 9 31.03 -61.03 26.58
CA LYS A 9 29.70 -61.21 25.97
C LYS A 9 28.58 -60.72 26.88
N THR A 10 27.91 -59.68 26.39
CA THR A 10 26.45 -59.48 26.36
C THR A 10 25.67 -59.51 27.68
N VAL A 11 25.42 -58.31 28.23
CA VAL A 11 24.29 -58.06 29.13
C VAL A 11 23.15 -57.52 28.27
N ALA A 12 22.13 -58.34 28.04
CA ALA A 12 20.85 -57.88 27.55
C ALA A 12 20.06 -57.34 28.76
N ALA A 13 20.01 -56.03 28.90
CA ALA A 13 19.11 -55.37 29.84
C ALA A 13 17.77 -55.14 29.14
N ILE A 14 16.78 -55.94 29.53
CA ILE A 14 15.37 -55.71 29.24
C ILE A 14 14.96 -54.49 30.08
N MET A 15 14.91 -53.32 29.44
CA MET A 15 14.30 -52.13 30.03
C MET A 15 12.83 -52.11 29.60
N ALA A 16 11.97 -52.29 30.58
CA ALA A 16 10.53 -52.27 30.43
C ALA A 16 10.07 -50.96 29.79
N THR A 17 9.32 -51.10 28.70
CA THR A 17 8.48 -50.09 28.11
C THR A 17 7.41 -49.65 29.11
N SER A 18 7.59 -48.46 29.69
CA SER A 18 6.49 -47.67 30.22
C SER A 18 6.20 -46.55 29.22
N VAL A 19 5.46 -46.90 28.17
CA VAL A 19 4.78 -45.92 27.33
C VAL A 19 3.71 -45.30 28.23
N MET A 20 3.95 -44.09 28.73
CA MET A 20 2.87 -43.25 29.20
C MET A 20 2.08 -42.84 27.95
N LEU A 21 1.03 -43.60 27.65
CA LEU A 21 -0.07 -43.13 26.82
C LEU A 21 -0.71 -41.96 27.57
N MET A 22 -0.23 -40.75 27.29
CA MET A 22 -1.03 -39.56 27.55
C MET A 22 -2.24 -39.65 26.62
N PRO A 23 -3.47 -39.51 27.13
CA PRO A 23 -4.62 -39.36 26.25
C PRO A 23 -4.40 -38.07 25.48
N ILE A 24 -4.10 -38.18 24.19
CA ILE A 24 -4.33 -37.09 23.25
C ILE A 24 -5.86 -36.94 23.24
N THR A 25 -6.38 -36.07 24.09
CA THR A 25 -7.69 -35.47 23.83
C THR A 25 -7.45 -34.60 22.61
N ALA A 26 -7.68 -35.17 21.43
CA ALA A 26 -7.99 -34.38 20.26
C ALA A 26 -9.26 -33.61 20.64
N PHE A 27 -9.09 -32.35 21.04
CA PHE A 27 -10.15 -31.39 20.85
C PHE A 27 -10.33 -31.33 19.34
N ALA A 28 -11.28 -32.10 18.82
CA ALA A 28 -11.89 -31.74 17.55
C ALA A 28 -12.45 -30.34 17.82
N ALA A 29 -11.81 -29.31 17.29
CA ALA A 29 -12.44 -28.00 17.21
C ALA A 29 -13.82 -28.26 16.59
N GLU A 30 -14.87 -27.89 17.30
CA GLU A 30 -16.22 -27.99 16.78
C GLU A 30 -16.21 -27.14 15.50
N GLN A 31 -16.45 -27.79 14.36
CA GLN A 31 -16.48 -27.10 13.09
C GLN A 31 -17.83 -26.38 13.06
N ALA A 32 -17.81 -25.05 12.97
CA ALA A 32 -19.03 -24.31 12.74
C ALA A 32 -19.63 -24.79 11.41
N SER A 33 -20.96 -25.03 11.39
CA SER A 33 -21.66 -25.33 10.15
C SER A 33 -21.42 -24.22 9.13
N ASP A 34 -21.28 -24.58 7.85
CA ASP A 34 -21.22 -23.60 6.75
C ASP A 34 -22.31 -22.53 6.88
N ASN A 35 -21.97 -21.27 6.61
CA ASN A 35 -22.92 -20.18 6.60
C ASN A 35 -23.60 -20.10 5.22
N PRO A 36 -24.89 -20.42 5.09
CA PRO A 36 -25.58 -20.37 3.81
C PRO A 36 -25.73 -18.93 3.30
N GLU A 37 -26.09 -18.73 2.03
CA GLU A 37 -26.23 -17.39 1.40
C GLU A 37 -27.13 -16.42 2.19
N SER A 38 -28.24 -16.92 2.77
CA SER A 38 -29.15 -16.11 3.59
C SER A 38 -28.75 -16.07 5.08
N GLY A 39 -27.63 -16.68 5.43
CA GLY A 39 -27.18 -16.85 6.80
C GLY A 39 -26.44 -15.62 7.32
N TYR A 40 -26.57 -15.40 8.63
CA TYR A 40 -25.90 -14.33 9.34
C TYR A 40 -25.25 -14.89 10.61
N VAL A 41 -23.95 -14.65 10.75
CA VAL A 41 -23.15 -15.00 11.93
C VAL A 41 -22.61 -13.71 12.52
N GLU A 42 -23.10 -13.33 13.70
CA GLU A 42 -22.65 -12.13 14.39
C GLU A 42 -21.18 -12.25 14.84
N PHE A 43 -20.76 -13.44 15.28
CA PHE A 43 -19.41 -13.69 15.77
C PHE A 43 -19.01 -15.14 15.53
N LEU A 44 -17.89 -15.32 14.83
CA LEU A 44 -17.28 -16.61 14.55
C LEU A 44 -15.98 -16.74 15.37
N SER A 45 -15.90 -17.73 16.25
CA SER A 45 -14.68 -18.07 17.03
C SER A 45 -14.10 -19.44 16.70
N GLU A 46 -14.72 -20.16 15.77
CA GLU A 46 -14.36 -21.51 15.38
C GLU A 46 -14.10 -21.56 13.87
N ASN A 47 -13.74 -22.73 13.37
CA ASN A 47 -13.47 -22.91 11.95
C ASN A 47 -14.77 -23.05 11.17
N MET A 48 -14.92 -22.26 10.12
CA MET A 48 -15.96 -22.36 9.11
C MET A 48 -15.33 -22.72 7.77
N VAL A 49 -15.87 -23.72 7.06
CA VAL A 49 -15.32 -24.10 5.76
C VAL A 49 -15.80 -23.13 4.69
N ASN A 50 -17.11 -22.89 4.61
CA ASN A 50 -17.68 -21.97 3.62
C ASN A 50 -18.54 -20.89 4.26
N ASN A 51 -18.22 -19.63 3.96
CA ASN A 51 -19.10 -18.48 4.18
C ASN A 51 -19.72 -18.04 2.85
N PHE A 52 -21.00 -18.35 2.63
CA PHE A 52 -21.78 -17.82 1.51
C PHE A 52 -22.62 -16.58 1.89
N GLY A 53 -22.91 -16.42 3.19
CA GLY A 53 -23.75 -15.34 3.72
C GLY A 53 -22.93 -14.19 4.28
N THR A 54 -23.34 -13.71 5.46
CA THR A 54 -22.69 -12.61 6.17
C THR A 54 -22.10 -13.08 7.49
N VAL A 55 -20.82 -12.79 7.72
CA VAL A 55 -20.16 -12.89 9.03
C VAL A 55 -19.81 -11.47 9.46
N ASP A 56 -20.30 -11.00 10.60
CA ASP A 56 -19.96 -9.65 11.08
C ASP A 56 -18.53 -9.62 11.64
N LYS A 57 -18.16 -10.62 12.45
CA LYS A 57 -16.85 -10.68 13.11
C LYS A 57 -16.24 -12.08 13.07
N ASN A 58 -14.98 -12.17 12.68
CA ASN A 58 -14.20 -13.41 12.64
C ASN A 58 -12.97 -13.33 13.56
N ASP A 59 -12.97 -14.19 14.57
CA ASP A 59 -11.84 -14.55 15.46
C ASP A 59 -11.40 -16.02 15.28
N GLY A 60 -12.08 -16.75 14.40
CA GLY A 60 -11.83 -18.15 14.09
C GLY A 60 -11.03 -18.31 12.80
N SER A 61 -11.49 -19.15 11.89
CA SER A 61 -10.91 -19.26 10.55
C SER A 61 -11.99 -19.54 9.53
N ILE A 62 -11.90 -18.92 8.35
CA ILE A 62 -12.78 -19.17 7.22
C ILE A 62 -11.95 -19.72 6.07
N SER A 63 -12.18 -20.96 5.66
CA SER A 63 -11.44 -21.54 4.54
C SER A 63 -11.81 -20.88 3.21
N ASN A 64 -13.10 -20.66 2.96
CA ASN A 64 -13.59 -20.00 1.75
C ASN A 64 -14.63 -18.93 2.11
N ASN A 65 -14.28 -17.67 1.90
CA ASN A 65 -15.21 -16.55 2.00
C ASN A 65 -15.76 -16.22 0.60
N TYR A 66 -16.99 -16.62 0.32
CA TYR A 66 -17.73 -16.22 -0.90
C TYR A 66 -18.65 -15.03 -0.66
N GLY A 67 -19.09 -14.84 0.59
CA GLY A 67 -20.00 -13.80 1.00
C GLY A 67 -19.30 -12.56 1.53
N PHE A 68 -19.90 -11.96 2.56
CA PHE A 68 -19.38 -10.76 3.22
C PHE A 68 -18.81 -11.11 4.59
N LEU A 69 -17.62 -10.57 4.88
CA LEU A 69 -17.01 -10.54 6.20
C LEU A 69 -16.82 -9.08 6.64
N GLY A 70 -17.45 -8.69 7.76
CA GLY A 70 -17.31 -7.35 8.31
C GLY A 70 -15.91 -7.09 8.84
N TRP A 71 -15.46 -7.88 9.82
CA TRP A 71 -14.15 -7.71 10.44
C TRP A 71 -13.41 -9.03 10.60
N ASN A 72 -12.18 -9.08 10.07
CA ASN A 72 -11.24 -10.18 10.25
C ASN A 72 -10.14 -9.77 11.25
N TYR A 73 -10.19 -10.30 12.48
CA TYR A 73 -9.16 -10.11 13.50
C TYR A 73 -8.63 -11.46 14.05
N ALA A 74 -9.00 -12.55 13.39
CA ALA A 74 -8.52 -13.89 13.65
C ALA A 74 -7.00 -14.01 13.51
N GLN A 75 -6.36 -14.64 14.51
CA GLN A 75 -4.91 -14.88 14.49
C GLN A 75 -4.52 -15.82 13.33
N GLU A 76 -3.40 -15.53 12.68
CA GLU A 76 -2.77 -16.32 11.60
C GLU A 76 -3.75 -16.86 10.53
N TRP A 77 -3.84 -16.17 9.39
CA TRP A 77 -4.67 -16.59 8.24
C TRP A 77 -6.16 -16.77 8.56
N GLY A 78 -6.76 -15.74 9.15
CA GLY A 78 -8.19 -15.70 9.46
C GLY A 78 -9.11 -16.03 8.28
N VAL A 79 -8.66 -15.74 7.06
CA VAL A 79 -9.30 -16.20 5.82
C VAL A 79 -8.27 -16.85 4.91
N GLU A 80 -8.50 -18.09 4.50
CA GLU A 80 -7.60 -18.79 3.57
C GLU A 80 -7.85 -18.35 2.12
N ASN A 81 -9.10 -18.40 1.63
CA ASN A 81 -9.46 -17.94 0.30
C ASN A 81 -10.59 -16.92 0.36
N ASN A 82 -10.30 -15.68 -0.04
CA ASN A 82 -11.31 -14.64 -0.18
C ASN A 82 -11.75 -14.52 -1.64
N PHE A 83 -12.98 -14.94 -1.94
CA PHE A 83 -13.66 -14.74 -3.23
C PHE A 83 -14.74 -13.65 -3.14
N GLY A 84 -15.20 -13.35 -1.93
CA GLY A 84 -16.19 -12.31 -1.63
C GLY A 84 -15.55 -11.02 -1.15
N THR A 85 -16.15 -10.40 -0.14
CA THR A 85 -15.69 -9.11 0.40
C THR A 85 -15.28 -9.25 1.86
N VAL A 86 -14.16 -8.63 2.23
CA VAL A 86 -13.75 -8.36 3.61
C VAL A 86 -13.72 -6.85 3.81
N ASP A 87 -14.53 -6.31 4.71
CA ASP A 87 -14.60 -4.85 4.89
C ASP A 87 -13.42 -4.32 5.70
N TYR A 88 -13.07 -5.01 6.79
CA TYR A 88 -11.92 -4.69 7.64
C TYR A 88 -11.05 -5.93 7.86
N ASN A 89 -9.80 -5.87 7.40
CA ASN A 89 -8.79 -6.89 7.64
C ASN A 89 -7.68 -6.36 8.54
N GLU A 90 -7.50 -7.00 9.69
CA GLU A 90 -6.43 -6.67 10.66
C GLU A 90 -5.42 -7.81 10.84
N MET A 91 -5.58 -8.92 10.11
CA MET A 91 -4.74 -10.11 10.22
C MET A 91 -4.44 -10.69 8.82
N GLY A 92 -4.39 -12.01 8.68
CA GLY A 92 -4.03 -12.67 7.43
C GLY A 92 -5.22 -12.97 6.52
N VAL A 93 -5.12 -12.62 5.24
CA VAL A 93 -5.86 -13.25 4.14
C VAL A 93 -4.83 -13.95 3.26
N HIS A 94 -4.89 -15.27 3.19
CA HIS A 94 -3.87 -16.02 2.47
C HIS A 94 -4.00 -15.76 0.97
N ASN A 95 -5.12 -16.10 0.34
CA ASN A 95 -5.33 -15.83 -1.08
C ASN A 95 -6.52 -14.88 -1.28
N ASN A 96 -6.24 -13.69 -1.81
CA ASN A 96 -7.27 -12.73 -2.20
C ASN A 96 -7.56 -12.78 -3.70
N TYR A 97 -8.78 -13.23 -4.02
CA TYR A 97 -9.38 -13.21 -5.36
C TYR A 97 -10.56 -12.23 -5.44
N GLY A 98 -11.10 -11.81 -4.29
CA GLY A 98 -12.22 -10.89 -4.16
C GLY A 98 -11.78 -9.48 -3.74
N GLU A 99 -12.56 -8.86 -2.88
CA GLU A 99 -12.34 -7.48 -2.43
C GLU A 99 -11.98 -7.41 -0.95
N ILE A 100 -11.01 -6.56 -0.62
CA ILE A 100 -10.70 -6.13 0.76
C ILE A 100 -10.80 -4.61 0.79
N ASN A 101 -11.75 -4.06 1.54
CA ASN A 101 -11.95 -2.61 1.57
C ASN A 101 -10.85 -1.91 2.35
N ASN A 102 -10.46 -2.46 3.51
CA ASN A 102 -9.46 -1.84 4.35
C ASN A 102 -8.54 -2.87 5.00
N ASN A 103 -7.24 -2.74 4.73
CA ASN A 103 -6.16 -3.55 5.30
C ASN A 103 -5.39 -2.71 6.34
N TYR A 104 -5.28 -3.20 7.58
CA TYR A 104 -4.72 -2.46 8.74
C TYR A 104 -3.80 -3.32 9.62
N HIS A 105 -3.10 -2.69 10.58
CA HIS A 105 -2.55 -3.36 11.78
C HIS A 105 -1.63 -4.57 11.54
N ASN A 106 -0.64 -4.46 10.65
CA ASN A 106 0.24 -5.57 10.24
C ASN A 106 -0.49 -6.75 9.60
N ALA A 107 -1.72 -6.54 9.12
CA ALA A 107 -2.39 -7.48 8.25
C ALA A 107 -1.52 -7.85 7.05
N LEU A 108 -1.66 -9.08 6.59
CA LEU A 108 -0.94 -9.61 5.45
C LEU A 108 -1.92 -10.21 4.44
N VAL A 109 -1.82 -9.76 3.20
CA VAL A 109 -2.66 -10.23 2.10
C VAL A 109 -1.77 -10.68 0.95
N PHE A 110 -1.87 -11.93 0.49
CA PHE A 110 -1.38 -12.29 -0.84
C PHE A 110 -2.49 -12.04 -1.86
N ASN A 111 -2.26 -11.06 -2.70
CA ASN A 111 -3.25 -10.52 -3.61
C ASN A 111 -3.04 -11.09 -5.00
N ILE A 112 -3.84 -12.12 -5.32
CA ILE A 112 -3.67 -12.94 -6.51
C ILE A 112 -4.30 -12.26 -7.73
N THR A 113 -5.64 -12.13 -7.72
CA THR A 113 -6.43 -11.40 -8.72
C THR A 113 -7.47 -10.47 -8.10
N GLY A 114 -7.50 -10.40 -6.77
CA GLY A 114 -8.40 -9.52 -6.05
C GLY A 114 -7.97 -8.05 -6.06
N ASN A 115 -8.76 -7.25 -5.34
CA ASN A 115 -8.49 -5.85 -5.08
C ASN A 115 -8.39 -5.58 -3.57
N VAL A 116 -7.37 -4.83 -3.18
CA VAL A 116 -7.28 -4.18 -1.87
C VAL A 116 -7.53 -2.70 -2.08
N LEU A 117 -8.68 -2.20 -1.64
CA LEU A 117 -9.05 -0.80 -1.85
C LEU A 117 -8.11 0.13 -1.07
N ASN A 118 -7.96 -0.06 0.24
CA ASN A 118 -7.06 0.73 1.08
C ASN A 118 -6.03 -0.17 1.77
N ASN A 119 -4.75 -0.03 1.39
CA ASN A 119 -3.63 -0.61 2.13
C ASN A 119 -3.03 0.45 3.06
N ASN A 120 -3.37 0.39 4.35
CA ASN A 120 -3.04 1.42 5.31
C ASN A 120 -1.69 1.16 6.01
N GLU A 121 -1.27 2.13 6.80
CA GLU A 121 -0.02 2.10 7.54
C GLU A 121 0.21 0.77 8.27
N THR A 122 1.43 0.25 8.17
CA THR A 122 1.90 -1.03 8.75
C THR A 122 1.37 -2.31 8.12
N ALA A 123 0.27 -2.25 7.35
CA ALA A 123 -0.28 -3.41 6.67
C ALA A 123 0.54 -3.78 5.42
N SER A 124 0.48 -5.04 5.02
CA SER A 124 1.29 -5.61 3.93
C SER A 124 0.39 -6.22 2.86
N VAL A 125 0.71 -5.91 1.60
CA VAL A 125 0.15 -6.59 0.43
C VAL A 125 1.31 -7.14 -0.40
N VAL A 126 1.16 -8.41 -0.78
CA VAL A 126 2.13 -9.14 -1.59
C VAL A 126 1.47 -9.47 -2.91
N GLY A 127 2.14 -9.16 -4.04
CA GLY A 127 1.70 -9.62 -5.34
C GLY A 127 1.70 -11.14 -5.42
N GLY A 128 0.80 -11.71 -6.21
CA GLY A 128 0.77 -13.16 -6.44
C GLY A 128 0.46 -13.50 -7.88
N ALA A 129 0.57 -14.78 -8.20
CA ALA A 129 0.23 -15.38 -9.48
C ALA A 129 -0.96 -16.33 -9.31
N GLU A 130 -1.76 -16.48 -10.36
CA GLU A 130 -2.67 -17.60 -10.47
C GLU A 130 -1.89 -18.81 -11.01
N TYR A 131 -2.37 -20.02 -10.76
CA TYR A 131 -1.80 -21.21 -11.35
C TYR A 131 -2.88 -21.96 -12.11
N ASP A 132 -2.59 -22.35 -13.35
CA ASP A 132 -3.52 -23.13 -14.16
C ASP A 132 -3.68 -24.57 -13.62
N GLU A 133 -4.54 -25.36 -14.27
CA GLU A 133 -4.76 -26.77 -13.91
C GLU A 133 -3.52 -27.67 -14.05
N ASN A 134 -2.49 -27.21 -14.76
CA ASN A 134 -1.21 -27.89 -14.93
C ASN A 134 -0.16 -27.42 -13.90
N GLY A 135 -0.49 -26.42 -13.08
CA GLY A 135 0.42 -25.79 -12.13
C GLY A 135 1.38 -24.79 -12.77
N GLU A 136 1.11 -24.35 -14.00
CA GLU A 136 1.85 -23.27 -14.66
C GLU A 136 1.34 -21.92 -14.15
N ALA A 137 2.24 -21.01 -13.81
CA ALA A 137 1.87 -19.68 -13.35
C ALA A 137 1.18 -18.90 -14.47
N GLU A 138 -0.07 -18.50 -14.23
CA GLU A 138 -0.73 -17.45 -14.97
C GLU A 138 -0.47 -16.12 -14.27
N ARG A 139 -0.34 -15.04 -15.06
CA ARG A 139 -0.10 -13.70 -14.52
C ARG A 139 -1.23 -13.32 -13.58
N GLY A 140 -0.96 -13.30 -12.28
CA GLY A 140 -1.85 -12.66 -11.33
C GLY A 140 -1.97 -11.17 -11.67
N SER A 141 -3.09 -10.58 -11.29
CA SER A 141 -3.41 -9.18 -11.59
C SER A 141 -3.98 -8.49 -10.36
N GLY A 142 -3.46 -8.86 -9.18
CA GLY A 142 -3.81 -8.25 -7.92
C GLY A 142 -3.66 -6.73 -7.98
N THR A 143 -4.67 -6.02 -7.49
CA THR A 143 -4.70 -4.56 -7.46
C THR A 143 -4.70 -4.02 -6.04
N VAL A 144 -4.00 -2.90 -5.83
CA VAL A 144 -4.16 -2.02 -4.68
C VAL A 144 -4.66 -0.68 -5.20
N THR A 145 -5.83 -0.23 -4.76
CA THR A 145 -6.37 1.05 -5.25
C THR A 145 -5.66 2.24 -4.60
N TYR A 146 -5.48 2.20 -3.28
CA TYR A 146 -4.80 3.25 -2.51
C TYR A 146 -3.78 2.62 -1.55
N ASN A 147 -2.50 2.96 -1.72
CA ASN A 147 -1.46 2.65 -0.73
C ASN A 147 -1.18 3.88 0.13
N ASN A 148 -1.61 3.81 1.40
CA ASN A 148 -1.62 4.89 2.37
C ASN A 148 -0.70 4.53 3.55
N GLY A 149 0.59 4.34 3.29
CA GLY A 149 1.59 3.98 4.29
C GLY A 149 1.83 2.48 4.47
N GLY A 150 1.13 1.64 3.71
CA GLY A 150 1.34 0.20 3.73
C GLY A 150 2.63 -0.25 3.04
N ARG A 151 2.99 -1.51 3.26
CA ARG A 151 4.10 -2.20 2.60
C ARG A 151 3.59 -2.94 1.37
N LEU A 152 4.35 -2.86 0.30
CA LEU A 152 4.10 -3.54 -0.96
C LEU A 152 5.28 -4.45 -1.28
N TYR A 153 5.00 -5.72 -1.54
CA TYR A 153 5.99 -6.71 -1.97
C TYR A 153 5.68 -7.16 -3.39
N ALA A 154 6.72 -7.34 -4.18
CA ALA A 154 6.60 -7.72 -5.58
C ALA A 154 6.07 -9.16 -5.77
N GLY A 155 6.22 -10.00 -4.75
CA GLY A 155 5.72 -11.38 -4.73
C GLY A 155 6.73 -12.35 -4.10
N TYR A 156 6.62 -13.60 -4.52
CA TYR A 156 7.56 -14.72 -4.28
C TYR A 156 8.30 -15.15 -5.54
N ASN A 157 7.68 -15.05 -6.71
CA ASN A 157 8.16 -15.61 -7.97
C ASN A 157 8.15 -14.56 -9.09
N ALA A 158 8.91 -14.81 -10.15
CA ALA A 158 9.05 -13.89 -11.29
C ALA A 158 7.74 -13.52 -12.01
N ASP A 159 6.71 -14.37 -11.90
CA ASP A 159 5.44 -14.18 -12.59
C ASP A 159 4.39 -13.42 -11.74
N ASP A 160 4.69 -13.17 -10.46
CA ASP A 160 3.80 -12.43 -9.57
C ASP A 160 3.70 -10.96 -10.03
N GLN A 161 2.49 -10.39 -9.93
CA GLN A 161 2.28 -8.99 -10.28
C GLN A 161 1.38 -8.29 -9.27
N LEU A 162 1.67 -7.01 -9.04
CA LEU A 162 0.87 -6.12 -8.24
C LEU A 162 0.73 -4.78 -8.96
N THR A 163 -0.50 -4.37 -9.22
CA THR A 163 -0.79 -3.04 -9.76
C THR A 163 -1.28 -2.12 -8.66
N VAL A 164 -0.69 -0.94 -8.52
CA VAL A 164 -1.07 0.08 -7.54
C VAL A 164 -1.62 1.28 -8.28
N THR A 165 -2.89 1.62 -8.05
CA THR A 165 -3.51 2.75 -8.76
C THR A 165 -3.00 4.09 -8.25
N ASN A 166 -2.96 4.26 -6.92
CA ASN A 166 -2.47 5.47 -6.27
C ASN A 166 -1.55 5.10 -5.10
N PHE A 167 -0.30 5.53 -5.16
CA PHE A 167 0.68 5.35 -4.10
C PHE A 167 0.98 6.71 -3.47
N TYR A 168 0.64 6.89 -2.19
CA TYR A 168 0.90 8.16 -1.49
C TYR A 168 2.20 8.12 -0.68
N TYR A 169 2.40 7.06 0.08
CA TYR A 169 3.61 6.79 0.86
C TYR A 169 3.59 5.33 1.33
N GLY A 170 4.71 4.84 1.87
CA GLY A 170 4.82 3.48 2.40
C GLY A 170 6.17 2.84 2.09
N GLU A 171 6.20 1.52 2.02
CA GLU A 171 7.40 0.76 1.66
C GLU A 171 7.15 0.01 0.35
N VAL A 172 8.15 0.01 -0.54
CA VAL A 172 8.15 -0.79 -1.76
C VAL A 172 9.36 -1.71 -1.69
N LEU A 173 9.09 -3.01 -1.66
CA LEU A 173 10.05 -4.06 -1.32
C LEU A 173 10.09 -5.09 -2.45
N GLY A 174 11.19 -5.84 -2.51
CA GLY A 174 11.37 -6.93 -3.46
C GLY A 174 10.50 -8.15 -3.11
N ASN A 175 11.14 -9.31 -2.96
CA ASN A 175 10.42 -10.54 -2.60
C ASN A 175 9.98 -10.51 -1.13
N TYR A 176 8.86 -11.16 -0.82
CA TYR A 176 8.35 -11.21 0.56
C TYR A 176 9.36 -11.86 1.54
N ASP A 177 9.99 -12.98 1.14
CA ASP A 177 11.00 -13.66 1.96
C ASP A 177 12.39 -13.00 1.89
N ASN A 178 12.66 -12.21 0.85
CA ASN A 178 13.89 -11.45 0.68
C ASN A 178 13.59 -9.97 0.32
N PRO A 179 13.17 -9.14 1.29
CA PRO A 179 12.65 -7.80 1.01
C PRO A 179 13.63 -6.84 0.35
N THR A 180 14.94 -7.03 0.60
CA THR A 180 16.01 -6.22 0.02
C THR A 180 16.44 -6.68 -1.36
N ASN A 181 16.03 -7.89 -1.77
CA ASN A 181 16.46 -8.63 -2.95
C ASN A 181 17.98 -8.79 -3.16
N ASP A 182 18.37 -9.86 -3.86
CA ASP A 182 19.71 -10.04 -4.41
C ASP A 182 19.69 -9.80 -5.92
N GLU A 183 20.82 -9.36 -6.50
CA GLU A 183 20.94 -9.21 -7.96
C GLU A 183 20.69 -10.56 -8.67
N GLY A 184 19.67 -10.58 -9.53
CA GLY A 184 19.31 -11.76 -10.32
C GLY A 184 18.29 -12.69 -9.67
N ASP A 185 17.69 -12.30 -8.55
CA ASP A 185 16.54 -13.00 -7.97
C ASP A 185 15.36 -13.05 -8.97
N GLU A 186 14.62 -14.15 -8.95
CA GLU A 186 13.32 -14.25 -9.62
C GLU A 186 12.29 -13.49 -8.76
N ILE A 187 12.03 -12.24 -9.13
CA ILE A 187 11.15 -11.31 -8.41
C ILE A 187 9.96 -10.96 -9.29
N GLY A 188 8.78 -10.92 -8.68
CA GLY A 188 7.57 -10.41 -9.32
C GLY A 188 7.67 -8.93 -9.70
N LYS A 189 6.56 -8.30 -10.07
CA LYS A 189 6.55 -6.91 -10.54
C LYS A 189 5.55 -6.05 -9.78
N ILE A 190 5.96 -4.81 -9.52
CA ILE A 190 5.07 -3.77 -9.01
C ILE A 190 4.92 -2.69 -10.09
N HIS A 191 3.68 -2.45 -10.51
CA HIS A 191 3.34 -1.39 -11.45
C HIS A 191 2.50 -0.33 -10.77
N ILE A 192 3.04 0.90 -10.65
CA ILE A 192 2.40 2.03 -10.00
C ILE A 192 1.89 3.00 -11.07
N LEU A 193 0.58 3.23 -11.09
CA LEU A 193 -0.04 4.10 -12.09
C LEU A 193 0.10 5.58 -11.75
N ASN A 194 -0.05 5.93 -10.47
CA ASN A 194 0.11 7.29 -9.97
C ASN A 194 0.90 7.27 -8.65
N ASP A 195 2.11 7.83 -8.68
CA ASP A 195 2.96 8.06 -7.52
C ASP A 195 2.77 9.51 -7.05
N PHE A 196 2.28 9.67 -5.83
CA PHE A 196 2.06 10.95 -5.15
C PHE A 196 3.09 11.17 -4.01
N SER A 197 4.07 10.28 -3.88
CA SER A 197 5.09 10.37 -2.83
C SER A 197 6.02 11.57 -3.03
N GLU A 198 6.60 12.08 -1.93
CA GLU A 198 7.49 13.25 -2.03
C GLU A 198 8.83 12.90 -2.66
N GLU A 199 9.46 11.82 -2.21
CA GLU A 199 10.80 11.41 -2.68
C GLU A 199 10.78 10.55 -3.96
N GLY A 200 9.63 10.00 -4.33
CA GLY A 200 9.48 9.04 -5.42
C GLY A 200 9.79 7.61 -4.99
N VAL A 201 9.11 6.64 -5.61
CA VAL A 201 9.21 5.21 -5.23
C VAL A 201 10.65 4.66 -5.30
N ASP A 202 11.46 5.11 -6.27
CA ASP A 202 12.84 4.67 -6.40
C ASP A 202 13.71 5.07 -5.20
N ALA A 203 13.48 6.25 -4.63
CA ALA A 203 14.19 6.72 -3.45
C ALA A 203 13.71 5.97 -2.19
N ILE A 204 12.41 5.71 -2.08
CA ILE A 204 11.82 4.89 -1.02
C ILE A 204 12.47 3.49 -1.00
N ALA A 205 12.60 2.85 -2.16
CA ALA A 205 13.22 1.54 -2.28
C ALA A 205 14.71 1.57 -1.88
N ASP A 206 15.45 2.62 -2.28
CA ASP A 206 16.86 2.81 -1.88
C ASP A 206 17.02 2.90 -0.35
N GLU A 207 16.13 3.63 0.33
CA GLU A 207 16.17 3.76 1.80
C GLU A 207 15.95 2.42 2.52
N LYS A 208 15.23 1.49 1.90
CA LYS A 208 15.01 0.14 2.41
C LYS A 208 16.14 -0.82 2.01
N GLY A 209 17.11 -0.37 1.22
CA GLY A 209 18.24 -1.18 0.78
C GLY A 209 17.86 -2.18 -0.31
N VAL A 210 16.84 -1.89 -1.11
CA VAL A 210 16.50 -2.68 -2.29
C VAL A 210 17.61 -2.57 -3.33
N ALA A 211 18.27 -3.69 -3.66
CA ALA A 211 19.46 -3.68 -4.50
C ALA A 211 19.14 -3.50 -5.99
N ASP A 212 18.12 -4.20 -6.50
CA ASP A 212 17.62 -4.08 -7.87
C ASP A 212 16.18 -3.53 -7.89
N LYS A 213 15.95 -2.41 -8.56
CA LYS A 213 14.63 -1.76 -8.70
C LYS A 213 13.95 -2.03 -10.04
N SER A 214 14.52 -2.89 -10.89
CA SER A 214 14.00 -3.21 -12.23
C SER A 214 12.59 -3.81 -12.23
N PHE A 215 12.14 -4.32 -11.08
CA PHE A 215 10.79 -4.85 -10.88
C PHE A 215 9.72 -3.77 -10.68
N ILE A 216 10.12 -2.52 -10.44
CA ILE A 216 9.23 -1.39 -10.20
C ILE A 216 9.06 -0.61 -11.51
N THR A 217 7.81 -0.28 -11.82
CA THR A 217 7.48 0.64 -12.92
C THR A 217 6.52 1.70 -12.42
N VAL A 218 6.71 2.95 -12.83
CA VAL A 218 5.88 4.09 -12.45
C VAL A 218 5.43 4.84 -13.70
N ASP A 219 4.13 4.92 -13.94
CA ASP A 219 3.57 5.61 -15.10
C ASP A 219 3.59 7.13 -14.93
N LYS A 220 3.23 7.62 -13.75
CA LYS A 220 3.08 9.06 -13.49
C LYS A 220 3.57 9.40 -12.09
N HIS A 221 4.35 10.47 -11.99
CA HIS A 221 4.79 11.03 -10.71
C HIS A 221 4.25 12.44 -10.52
N TYR A 222 3.80 12.72 -9.30
CA TYR A 222 3.17 13.99 -8.95
C TYR A 222 3.79 14.62 -7.71
N HIS A 223 3.72 15.94 -7.63
CA HIS A 223 4.03 16.69 -6.42
C HIS A 223 2.89 17.64 -6.05
N SER A 224 2.65 17.76 -4.75
CA SER A 224 1.61 18.66 -4.23
C SER A 224 2.09 20.11 -4.19
N VAL A 225 1.15 21.03 -4.37
CA VAL A 225 1.37 22.46 -4.15
C VAL A 225 0.25 23.04 -3.32
N GLU A 226 0.59 23.73 -2.25
CA GLU A 226 -0.37 24.41 -1.38
C GLU A 226 -0.01 25.88 -1.20
N VAL A 227 -0.98 26.78 -1.40
CA VAL A 227 -0.79 28.20 -1.09
C VAL A 227 -1.21 28.49 0.35
N LYS A 228 -0.25 28.85 1.21
CA LYS A 228 -0.46 29.21 2.62
C LYS A 228 -0.70 30.72 2.79
N ASP A 229 -1.18 31.10 3.98
CA ASP A 229 -1.43 32.49 4.40
C ASP A 229 -2.34 33.28 3.44
N ALA A 230 -3.31 32.59 2.84
CA ALA A 230 -4.14 33.07 1.74
C ALA A 230 -5.49 33.68 2.18
N ASP A 231 -5.69 34.01 3.46
CA ASP A 231 -7.01 34.40 4.01
C ASP A 231 -7.73 35.51 3.23
N ASN A 232 -6.99 36.47 2.69
CA ASN A 232 -7.52 37.64 1.99
C ASN A 232 -7.46 37.53 0.47
N VAL A 233 -7.17 36.34 -0.05
CA VAL A 233 -7.15 36.02 -1.47
C VAL A 233 -8.01 34.78 -1.74
N ASP A 234 -8.52 34.69 -2.96
CA ASP A 234 -9.07 33.48 -3.54
C ASP A 234 -7.96 32.82 -4.36
N VAL A 235 -7.79 31.52 -4.18
CA VAL A 235 -6.78 30.70 -4.88
C VAL A 235 -7.53 29.68 -5.73
N SER A 236 -7.14 29.55 -7.00
CA SER A 236 -7.68 28.54 -7.90
C SER A 236 -6.56 27.84 -8.65
N TYR A 237 -6.64 26.51 -8.70
CA TYR A 237 -5.65 25.65 -9.33
C TYR A 237 -6.14 25.27 -10.74
N THR A 238 -5.21 25.18 -11.70
CA THR A 238 -5.50 24.76 -13.08
C THR A 238 -4.44 23.79 -13.54
N GLY A 239 -4.86 22.63 -14.06
CA GLY A 239 -3.95 21.55 -14.48
C GLY A 239 -3.46 20.67 -13.32
N PHE A 240 -4.06 20.80 -12.13
CA PHE A 240 -3.79 19.94 -10.98
C PHE A 240 -4.83 18.81 -10.89
N VAL A 241 -4.43 17.71 -10.27
CA VAL A 241 -5.30 16.62 -9.80
C VAL A 241 -5.58 16.86 -8.32
N PHE A 242 -6.85 16.97 -7.95
CA PHE A 242 -7.23 17.06 -6.54
C PHE A 242 -7.29 15.65 -5.93
N SER A 243 -6.67 15.48 -4.77
CA SER A 243 -6.68 14.25 -3.98
C SER A 243 -7.70 14.37 -2.85
N ASP A 244 -8.75 13.54 -2.88
CA ASP A 244 -9.71 13.44 -1.77
C ASP A 244 -9.10 12.78 -0.51
N PHE A 245 -7.90 12.18 -0.62
CA PHE A 245 -7.24 11.50 0.48
C PHE A 245 -6.63 12.47 1.50
N ASP A 246 -5.91 13.48 1.01
CA ASP A 246 -5.20 14.46 1.86
C ASP A 246 -5.59 15.92 1.55
N GLU A 247 -6.63 16.11 0.74
CA GLU A 247 -7.18 17.41 0.34
C GLU A 247 -6.15 18.33 -0.37
N LYS A 248 -5.19 17.74 -1.10
CA LYS A 248 -4.13 18.48 -1.81
C LYS A 248 -4.31 18.49 -3.33
N GLU A 249 -3.66 19.48 -3.93
CA GLU A 249 -3.59 19.71 -5.38
C GLU A 249 -2.25 19.23 -5.91
N TYR A 250 -2.27 18.27 -6.84
CA TYR A 250 -1.09 17.60 -7.37
C TYR A 250 -0.81 17.96 -8.83
N ALA A 251 0.42 18.40 -9.11
CA ALA A 251 0.91 18.62 -10.47
C ALA A 251 1.70 17.41 -10.96
N LEU A 252 1.45 16.99 -12.20
CA LEU A 252 2.24 15.95 -12.87
C LEU A 252 3.64 16.50 -13.18
N VAL A 253 4.67 15.78 -12.75
CA VAL A 253 6.08 16.20 -12.89
C VAL A 253 6.93 15.20 -13.69
N ALA A 254 6.51 13.94 -13.80
CA ALA A 254 7.16 12.94 -14.65
C ALA A 254 6.16 11.94 -15.23
N GLU A 255 6.49 11.38 -16.40
CA GLU A 255 5.76 10.27 -17.01
C GLU A 255 6.73 9.16 -17.42
N ASN A 256 6.41 7.90 -17.09
CA ASN A 256 7.24 6.73 -17.34
C ASN A 256 8.68 6.87 -16.80
N GLY A 257 8.83 7.47 -15.62
CA GLY A 257 10.13 7.76 -14.99
C GLY A 257 10.88 8.98 -15.54
N GLU A 258 10.40 9.62 -16.60
CA GLU A 258 11.08 10.75 -17.23
C GLU A 258 10.45 12.09 -16.83
N PRO A 259 11.25 13.09 -16.37
CA PRO A 259 10.73 14.42 -16.04
C PRO A 259 10.06 15.10 -17.24
N ILE A 260 8.94 15.76 -16.99
CA ILE A 260 8.19 16.53 -17.99
C ILE A 260 8.13 18.02 -17.64
N GLN A 261 7.72 18.84 -18.62
CA GLN A 261 7.37 20.22 -18.34
C GLN A 261 6.08 20.28 -17.53
N VAL A 262 6.12 20.97 -16.38
CA VAL A 262 4.93 21.22 -15.55
C VAL A 262 3.99 22.17 -16.29
N ASN A 263 2.76 21.72 -16.52
CA ASN A 263 1.71 22.46 -17.24
C ASN A 263 0.62 23.02 -16.29
N SER A 264 0.92 23.06 -14.99
CA SER A 264 0.01 23.48 -13.93
C SER A 264 0.24 24.94 -13.54
N SER A 265 -0.83 25.66 -13.22
CA SER A 265 -0.77 27.06 -12.81
C SER A 265 -1.76 27.40 -11.69
N ILE A 266 -1.39 28.40 -10.89
CA ILE A 266 -2.19 28.87 -9.76
C ILE A 266 -2.61 30.30 -10.03
N THR A 267 -3.90 30.59 -9.95
CA THR A 267 -4.40 31.97 -10.02
C THR A 267 -4.72 32.47 -8.62
N ILE A 268 -4.16 33.62 -8.28
CA ILE A 268 -4.33 34.29 -6.98
C ILE A 268 -5.05 35.61 -7.21
N LYS A 269 -6.17 35.81 -6.53
CA LYS A 269 -7.02 37.00 -6.66
C LYS A 269 -7.36 37.58 -5.31
N ALA A 270 -7.17 38.88 -5.10
CA ALA A 270 -7.59 39.51 -3.86
C ALA A 270 -9.12 39.44 -3.69
N LYS A 271 -9.57 39.08 -2.48
CA LYS A 271 -10.98 39.14 -2.09
C LYS A 271 -11.50 40.59 -2.11
N HIS A 272 -12.83 40.74 -2.06
CA HIS A 272 -13.45 42.06 -1.95
C HIS A 272 -12.90 42.85 -0.73
N GLY A 273 -12.63 44.14 -0.92
CA GLY A 273 -12.01 44.99 0.11
C GLY A 273 -10.48 44.91 0.19
N TYR A 274 -9.83 44.01 -0.56
CA TYR A 274 -8.37 43.86 -0.61
C TYR A 274 -7.81 44.10 -2.01
N LYS A 275 -6.49 44.28 -2.11
CA LYS A 275 -5.73 44.33 -3.35
C LYS A 275 -4.39 43.60 -3.18
N LEU A 276 -3.91 43.00 -4.26
CA LEU A 276 -2.55 42.48 -4.36
C LEU A 276 -1.61 43.57 -4.87
N SER A 277 -0.39 43.58 -4.34
CA SER A 277 0.74 44.36 -4.84
C SER A 277 1.94 43.45 -5.02
N ASP A 278 2.80 43.78 -5.97
CA ASP A 278 4.04 43.07 -6.26
C ASP A 278 5.26 43.99 -6.04
N THR A 279 6.44 43.39 -5.92
CA THR A 279 7.71 44.14 -5.81
C THR A 279 8.36 44.45 -7.17
N GLY A 280 7.69 44.13 -8.29
CA GLY A 280 8.25 44.19 -9.65
C GLY A 280 9.05 42.95 -10.07
N LYS A 281 9.21 41.96 -9.20
CA LYS A 281 9.83 40.66 -9.53
C LYS A 281 8.78 39.71 -10.11
N THR A 282 9.02 39.21 -11.32
CA THR A 282 8.06 38.40 -12.10
C THR A 282 8.47 36.94 -12.26
N SER A 283 9.52 36.51 -11.57
CA SER A 283 9.95 35.10 -11.52
C SER A 283 10.77 34.85 -10.27
N GLY A 284 10.82 33.60 -9.84
CA GLY A 284 11.58 33.19 -8.67
C GLY A 284 11.87 31.69 -8.66
N GLU A 285 12.76 31.30 -7.78
CA GLU A 285 13.16 29.92 -7.56
C GLU A 285 13.40 29.73 -6.06
N THR A 286 12.98 28.57 -5.58
CA THR A 286 13.27 28.01 -4.26
C THR A 286 13.96 26.66 -4.44
N ASP A 287 14.26 25.98 -3.35
CA ASP A 287 14.76 24.60 -3.39
C ASP A 287 13.76 23.62 -4.03
N LYS A 288 12.46 23.82 -3.82
CA LYS A 288 11.42 22.89 -4.28
C LYS A 288 10.65 23.32 -5.54
N PHE A 289 10.55 24.62 -5.82
CA PHE A 289 9.79 25.10 -6.98
C PHE A 289 10.40 26.34 -7.64
N SER A 290 10.22 26.45 -8.95
CA SER A 290 10.48 27.66 -9.73
C SER A 290 9.23 28.14 -10.44
N TYR A 291 9.12 29.45 -10.66
CA TYR A 291 7.90 30.04 -11.19
C TYR A 291 8.13 31.32 -12.01
N THR A 292 7.12 31.65 -12.81
CA THR A 292 6.91 33.00 -13.36
C THR A 292 5.55 33.56 -12.92
N LEU A 293 5.43 34.89 -12.89
CA LEU A 293 4.23 35.62 -12.51
C LEU A 293 3.71 36.49 -13.65
N ASP A 294 2.47 36.23 -14.03
CA ASP A 294 1.73 37.04 -14.99
C ASP A 294 0.66 37.85 -14.26
N LYS A 295 0.74 39.19 -14.40
CA LYS A 295 -0.24 40.10 -13.80
C LYS A 295 -1.36 40.40 -14.79
N HIS A 296 -2.60 40.19 -14.34
CA HIS A 296 -3.79 40.47 -15.12
C HIS A 296 -4.34 41.87 -14.89
N ARG A 297 -5.15 42.34 -15.85
CA ARG A 297 -5.79 43.67 -15.77
C ARG A 297 -6.76 43.81 -14.60
N ASP A 298 -7.33 42.72 -14.11
CA ASP A 298 -8.24 42.71 -12.96
C ASP A 298 -7.51 42.70 -11.61
N GLY A 299 -6.17 42.68 -11.62
CA GLY A 299 -5.32 42.68 -10.43
C GLY A 299 -5.07 41.30 -9.84
N SER A 300 -5.52 40.23 -10.50
CA SER A 300 -5.09 38.85 -10.19
C SER A 300 -3.71 38.55 -10.78
N TYR A 301 -3.08 37.51 -10.25
CA TYR A 301 -1.80 36.99 -10.72
C TYR A 301 -1.93 35.51 -11.07
N THR A 302 -1.33 35.10 -12.18
CA THR A 302 -1.11 33.67 -12.47
C THR A 302 0.34 33.33 -12.15
N VAL A 303 0.51 32.34 -11.29
CA VAL A 303 1.77 31.68 -10.99
C VAL A 303 1.88 30.51 -11.95
N ASN A 304 2.77 30.61 -12.94
CA ASN A 304 3.10 29.48 -13.81
C ASN A 304 4.26 28.73 -13.16
N ILE A 305 4.04 27.47 -12.79
CA ILE A 305 5.08 26.62 -12.22
C ILE A 305 5.96 26.13 -13.36
N THR A 306 7.23 26.51 -13.35
CA THR A 306 8.19 26.10 -14.39
C THR A 306 8.91 24.81 -14.03
N GLU A 307 9.07 24.53 -12.73
CA GLU A 307 9.68 23.32 -12.21
C GLU A 307 9.16 23.06 -10.79
N LEU A 308 8.98 21.78 -10.44
CA LEU A 308 8.58 21.33 -9.13
C LEU A 308 9.37 20.05 -8.78
N LYS A 309 10.21 20.11 -7.76
CA LYS A 309 11.18 19.07 -7.36
C LYS A 309 10.74 18.27 -6.12
N GLY A 310 9.61 18.67 -5.53
CA GLY A 310 9.05 18.09 -4.32
C GLY A 310 7.77 18.81 -3.93
N ASN A 311 7.11 18.33 -2.88
CA ASN A 311 5.92 18.97 -2.33
C ASN A 311 6.23 20.40 -1.85
N ALA A 312 5.50 21.39 -2.38
CA ALA A 312 5.77 22.80 -2.14
C ALA A 312 4.64 23.52 -1.38
N GLU A 313 5.00 24.17 -0.27
CA GLU A 313 4.16 25.18 0.36
C GLU A 313 4.60 26.56 -0.12
N ILE A 314 3.68 27.35 -0.66
CA ILE A 314 3.94 28.65 -1.26
C ILE A 314 3.22 29.72 -0.45
N THR A 315 3.96 30.70 0.06
CA THR A 315 3.36 31.92 0.62
C THR A 315 3.31 33.03 -0.42
N LEU A 316 2.45 34.03 -0.21
CA LEU A 316 2.46 35.24 -1.05
C LEU A 316 3.83 35.93 -1.08
N LYS A 317 4.60 35.87 0.01
CA LYS A 317 5.93 36.47 0.07
C LYS A 317 6.95 35.76 -0.82
N ASP A 318 6.86 34.44 -0.93
CA ASP A 318 7.71 33.65 -1.84
C ASP A 318 7.47 34.05 -3.30
N LEU A 319 6.24 34.46 -3.59
CA LEU A 319 5.80 35.03 -4.87
C LEU A 319 6.08 36.54 -4.99
N HIS A 320 6.74 37.16 -4.02
CA HIS A 320 6.93 38.61 -4.00
C HIS A 320 5.62 39.43 -4.11
N LEU A 321 4.53 38.85 -3.60
CA LEU A 321 3.21 39.45 -3.49
C LEU A 321 2.93 39.87 -2.05
N ASP A 322 2.15 40.94 -1.92
CA ASP A 322 1.60 41.42 -0.65
C ASP A 322 0.11 41.72 -0.81
N VAL A 323 -0.67 41.48 0.24
CA VAL A 323 -2.12 41.71 0.25
C VAL A 323 -2.46 42.78 1.28
N CYS A 324 -3.11 43.85 0.82
CA CYS A 324 -3.48 44.96 1.69
C CYS A 324 -4.93 45.42 1.47
N LYS A 325 -5.52 45.98 2.53
CA LYS A 325 -6.88 46.52 2.49
C LYS A 325 -6.92 47.73 1.55
N LYS A 326 -7.93 47.79 0.69
CA LYS A 326 -8.23 48.97 -0.15
C LYS A 326 -8.54 50.14 0.79
N ARG A 327 -7.84 51.26 0.58
CA ARG A 327 -8.12 52.53 1.26
C ARG A 327 -9.27 53.24 0.58
#